data_AF-A0A1V6YU27-F1
#
_entry.id   AF-A0A1V6YU27-F1
#
_cell.length_a   1.000
_cell.length_b   1.000
_cell.length_c   1.000
_cell.angle_alpha   90.00
_cell.angle_beta   90.00
_cell.angle_gamma   90.00
#
_symmetry.space_group_name_H-M   'P 1'
#
loop_
_entity.id
_entity.type
_entity.pdbx_description
1 polymer ?
#
loop_
_entity_poly.entity_id
_entity_poly.type
_entity_poly.pdbx_seq_one_letter_code
_entity_poly.pdbx_strand_id
1 'polypeptide(L)'
;MTRAKKPAFLPLYRQIPTVGTEYSSAQVRASQAAPTPSRLPELTAFKKLKVNGCDVVPDLLGYNEGQQGPNDINPGGYDTTIVWDKVPGDPLLEQYLWNLTLEGRA
;
A
#
# COMPACT_ATOMS: atom_id res chain seq x y z
N MET A 1 23.25 18.95 14.64
CA MET A 1 22.66 17.69 15.12
C MET A 1 22.13 16.92 13.92
N THR A 2 22.77 15.81 13.55
CA THR A 2 22.33 14.95 12.45
C THR A 2 21.14 14.12 12.94
N ARG A 3 19.95 14.33 12.36
CA ARG A 3 18.76 13.53 12.70
C ARG A 3 19.07 12.07 12.38
N ALA A 4 19.04 11.19 13.38
CA ALA A 4 19.18 9.76 13.16
C ALA A 4 18.09 9.32 12.16
N LYS A 5 18.49 8.59 11.12
CA LYS A 5 17.56 8.07 10.11
C LYS A 5 16.69 7.00 10.78
N LYS A 6 15.39 7.24 10.88
CA LYS A 6 14.42 6.24 11.33
C LYS A 6 14.02 5.35 10.14
N PRO A 7 13.90 4.02 10.32
CA PRO A 7 13.40 3.14 9.28
C PRO A 7 11.91 3.39 9.00
N ALA A 8 11.47 3.12 7.77
CA ALA A 8 10.10 3.30 7.32
C ALA A 8 9.69 2.12 6.42
N PHE A 9 8.38 1.86 6.35
CA PHE A 9 7.80 0.97 5.36
C PHE A 9 7.34 1.75 4.13
N LEU A 10 7.48 1.12 2.97
CA LEU A 10 7.16 1.68 1.65
C LEU A 10 6.45 0.62 0.80
N PRO A 11 5.16 0.31 1.02
CA PRO A 11 4.43 -0.49 0.04
C PRO A 11 4.22 0.27 -1.27
N LEU A 12 4.19 -0.51 -2.33
CA LEU A 12 3.84 -0.08 -3.68
C LEU A 12 2.58 -0.83 -4.11
N TYR A 13 1.48 -0.11 -4.24
CA TYR A 13 0.21 -0.64 -4.72
C TYR A 13 0.10 -0.36 -6.20
N ARG A 14 0.25 -1.41 -7.02
CA ARG A 14 0.20 -1.28 -8.47
C ARG A 14 -0.84 -2.23 -9.06
N GLN A 15 -1.73 -1.68 -9.88
CA GLN A 15 -2.71 -2.51 -10.59
C GLN A 15 -2.01 -3.42 -11.61
N ILE A 16 -2.44 -4.67 -11.66
CA ILE A 16 -2.01 -5.64 -12.68
C ILE A 16 -3.16 -5.95 -13.64
N PRO A 17 -2.85 -6.46 -14.85
CA PRO A 17 -3.88 -6.93 -15.78
C PRO A 17 -4.71 -8.06 -15.20
N THR A 18 -5.93 -8.22 -15.72
CA THR A 18 -6.76 -9.39 -15.45
C THR A 18 -6.05 -10.66 -15.91
N VAL A 19 -6.16 -11.72 -15.12
CA VAL A 19 -5.56 -13.03 -15.42
C VAL A 19 -5.92 -13.48 -16.83
N GLY A 20 -4.91 -13.89 -17.61
CA GLY A 20 -5.04 -14.31 -19.00
C GLY A 20 -4.95 -13.19 -20.03
N THR A 21 -4.81 -11.93 -19.59
CA THR A 21 -4.65 -10.77 -20.49
C THR A 21 -3.30 -10.07 -20.38
N GLU A 22 -2.36 -10.67 -19.65
CA GLU A 22 -1.03 -10.11 -19.36
C GLU A 22 -0.27 -9.76 -20.65
N TYR A 23 -0.43 -10.58 -21.68
CA TYR A 23 0.20 -10.42 -23.01
C TYR A 23 -0.74 -9.84 -24.08
N SER A 24 -1.97 -9.47 -23.70
CA SER A 24 -2.89 -8.79 -24.64
C SER A 24 -2.36 -7.41 -25.01
N SER A 25 -2.96 -6.74 -26.00
CA SER A 25 -2.53 -5.39 -26.39
C SER A 25 -2.62 -4.40 -25.23
N ALA A 26 -1.80 -3.33 -25.26
CA ALA A 26 -1.86 -2.27 -24.26
C ALA A 26 -3.27 -1.66 -24.14
N GLN A 27 -4.01 -1.56 -25.24
CA GLN A 27 -5.39 -1.08 -25.25
C GLN A 27 -6.35 -2.01 -24.47
N VAL A 28 -6.20 -3.33 -24.61
CA VAL A 28 -7.00 -4.31 -23.86
C VAL A 28 -6.70 -4.26 -22.37
N ARG A 29 -5.43 -4.06 -21.99
CA ARG A 29 -5.07 -3.91 -20.58
C ARG A 29 -5.55 -2.56 -20.04
N ALA A 30 -5.42 -1.49 -20.82
CA ALA A 30 -5.87 -0.16 -20.44
C ALA A 30 -7.38 -0.09 -20.13
N SER A 31 -8.21 -0.85 -20.83
CA SER A 31 -9.65 -0.89 -20.55
C SER A 31 -10.00 -1.56 -19.21
N GLN A 32 -9.03 -2.21 -18.56
CA GLN A 32 -9.19 -2.84 -17.26
C GLN A 32 -8.79 -1.91 -16.11
N ALA A 33 -8.21 -0.74 -16.42
CA ALA A 33 -7.78 0.24 -15.43
C ALA A 33 -8.93 0.62 -14.48
N ALA A 34 -8.70 0.47 -13.18
CA ALA A 34 -9.62 0.96 -12.17
C ALA A 34 -9.53 2.50 -12.11
N PRO A 35 -10.60 3.19 -11.69
CA PRO A 35 -10.56 4.64 -11.49
C PRO A 35 -9.42 5.07 -10.58
N THR A 36 -8.75 6.17 -10.95
CA THR A 36 -7.69 6.80 -10.17
C THR A 36 -8.19 8.13 -9.58
N PRO A 37 -7.91 8.47 -8.31
CA PRO A 37 -7.15 7.67 -7.35
C PRO A 37 -7.91 6.41 -6.94
N SER A 38 -7.20 5.28 -6.88
CA SER A 38 -7.80 4.04 -6.40
C SER A 38 -8.19 4.22 -4.93
N ARG A 39 -9.36 3.71 -4.55
CA ARG A 39 -9.82 3.77 -3.16
C ARG A 39 -9.01 2.77 -2.33
N LEU A 40 -7.78 3.13 -1.96
CA LEU A 40 -6.98 2.36 -1.01
C LEU A 40 -7.47 2.64 0.42
N PRO A 41 -8.07 1.66 1.10
CA PRO A 41 -8.58 1.86 2.45
C PRO A 41 -7.47 2.22 3.44
N GLU A 42 -6.27 1.65 3.25
CA GLU A 42 -5.10 1.92 4.10
C GLU A 42 -4.67 3.39 4.03
N LEU A 43 -4.48 3.96 2.82
CA LEU A 43 -4.16 5.37 2.68
C LEU A 43 -5.26 6.27 3.26
N THR A 44 -6.53 5.89 3.05
CA THR A 44 -7.67 6.62 3.60
C THR A 44 -7.64 6.62 5.13
N ALA A 45 -7.33 5.48 5.74
CA ALA A 45 -7.21 5.35 7.19
C ALA A 45 -6.05 6.20 7.72
N PHE A 46 -4.85 6.09 7.14
CA PHE A 46 -3.69 6.89 7.53
C PHE A 46 -3.95 8.39 7.46
N LYS A 47 -4.54 8.88 6.36
CA LYS A 47 -4.91 10.30 6.20
C LYS A 47 -5.86 10.74 7.32
N LYS A 48 -6.91 9.96 7.61
CA LYS A 48 -7.89 10.28 8.66
C LYS A 48 -7.27 10.25 10.06
N LEU A 49 -6.52 9.21 10.39
CA LEU A 49 -5.93 9.04 11.71
C LEU A 49 -4.91 10.15 12.02
N LYS A 50 -4.11 10.53 11.02
CA LYS A 50 -3.17 11.67 11.12
C LYS A 50 -3.89 13.00 11.35
N VAL A 51 -4.97 13.28 10.61
CA VAL A 51 -5.77 14.50 10.79
C VAL A 51 -6.40 14.56 12.18
N ASN A 52 -6.77 13.42 12.76
CA ASN A 52 -7.33 13.34 14.11
C ASN A 52 -6.26 13.29 15.22
N GLY A 53 -4.96 13.35 14.88
CA GLY A 53 -3.88 13.31 15.88
C GLY A 53 -3.79 11.99 16.64
N CYS A 54 -4.21 10.87 16.04
CA CYS A 54 -4.14 9.55 16.66
C CYS A 54 -2.68 9.11 16.81
N ASP A 55 -2.23 8.88 18.04
CA ASP A 55 -0.84 8.55 18.41
C ASP A 55 -0.59 7.04 18.59
N VAL A 56 -1.63 6.22 18.51
CA VAL A 56 -1.57 4.75 18.60
C VAL A 56 -1.43 4.06 17.24
N VAL A 57 -1.08 4.81 16.20
CA VAL A 57 -0.85 4.28 14.84
C VAL A 57 0.50 4.76 14.31
N PRO A 58 1.13 4.03 13.36
CA PRO A 58 2.34 4.53 12.72
C PRO A 58 2.10 5.88 12.05
N ASP A 59 3.09 6.77 12.13
CA ASP A 59 3.00 8.07 11.47
C ASP A 59 3.02 7.91 9.94
N LEU A 60 2.04 8.50 9.26
CA LEU A 60 2.08 8.66 7.80
C LEU A 60 3.17 9.69 7.46
N LEU A 61 4.28 9.22 6.87
CA LEU A 61 5.43 10.04 6.51
C LEU A 61 5.27 10.69 5.13
N GLY A 62 4.56 10.04 4.22
CA GLY A 62 4.32 10.53 2.87
C GLY A 62 3.47 9.55 2.06
N TYR A 63 3.00 9.99 0.90
CA TYR A 63 2.32 9.15 -0.07
C TYR A 63 2.37 9.81 -1.45
N ASN A 64 2.18 9.00 -2.49
CA ASN A 64 2.01 9.45 -3.85
C ASN A 64 0.88 8.65 -4.49
N GLU A 65 -0.19 9.31 -4.95
CA GLU A 65 -1.27 8.68 -5.70
C GLU A 65 -1.04 8.95 -7.19
N GLY A 66 -0.62 7.92 -7.91
CA GLY A 66 -0.27 8.01 -9.33
C GLY A 66 -1.10 7.09 -10.21
N GLN A 67 -0.85 7.23 -11.51
CA GLN A 67 -1.45 6.44 -12.58
C GLN A 67 -0.34 5.90 -13.47
N GLN A 68 -0.49 4.65 -13.91
CA GLN A 68 0.42 3.99 -14.83
C GLN A 68 0.37 4.63 -16.21
N GLY A 69 1.54 4.80 -16.81
CA GLY A 69 1.71 5.39 -18.12
C GLY A 69 1.33 4.45 -19.28
N PRO A 70 1.37 4.95 -20.52
CA PRO A 70 0.97 4.20 -21.72
C PRO A 70 1.71 2.88 -21.97
N ASN A 71 2.95 2.78 -21.47
CA ASN A 71 3.84 1.64 -21.70
C ASN A 71 3.94 0.70 -20.49
N ASP A 72 3.21 0.98 -19.42
CA ASP A 72 3.25 0.17 -18.21
C ASP A 72 2.43 -1.13 -18.36
N ILE A 73 2.53 -1.98 -17.33
CA ILE A 73 1.88 -3.29 -17.34
C ILE A 73 0.36 -3.17 -17.47
N ASN A 74 -0.25 -2.16 -16.85
CA ASN A 74 -1.67 -1.89 -16.95
C ASN A 74 -1.90 -0.39 -17.16
N PRO A 75 -1.80 0.11 -18.41
CA PRO A 75 -1.87 1.53 -18.70
C PRO A 75 -3.13 2.18 -18.13
N GLY A 76 -2.99 3.33 -17.47
CA GLY A 76 -4.11 3.99 -16.81
C GLY A 76 -4.53 3.37 -15.47
N GLY A 77 -4.00 2.22 -15.08
CA GLY A 77 -4.23 1.63 -13.76
C GLY A 77 -3.56 2.44 -12.65
N TYR A 78 -3.94 2.20 -11.40
CA TYR A 78 -3.33 2.91 -10.27
C TYR A 78 -1.88 2.49 -10.02
N ASP A 79 -1.09 3.45 -9.53
CA ASP A 79 0.27 3.26 -9.02
C ASP A 79 0.45 4.15 -7.79
N THR A 80 0.22 3.60 -6.61
CA THR A 80 0.18 4.35 -5.36
C THR A 80 1.27 3.90 -4.40
N THR A 81 2.04 4.85 -3.90
CA THR A 81 3.06 4.64 -2.87
C THR A 81 2.57 5.22 -1.56
N ILE A 82 2.78 4.51 -0.46
CA ILE A 82 2.52 5.01 0.90
C ILE A 82 3.82 4.85 1.69
N VAL A 83 4.13 5.79 2.57
CA VAL A 83 5.29 5.74 3.45
C VAL A 83 4.83 5.95 4.89
N TRP A 84 5.16 5.02 5.78
CA TRP A 84 4.87 5.17 7.21
C TRP A 84 6.03 4.69 8.08
N ASP A 85 6.04 5.15 9.33
CA ASP A 85 7.05 4.78 10.31
C ASP A 85 7.10 3.26 10.54
N LYS A 86 8.31 2.68 10.58
CA LYS A 86 8.48 1.32 11.09
C LYS A 86 8.37 1.35 12.61
N VAL A 87 7.30 0.79 13.15
CA VAL A 87 7.13 0.63 14.60
C VAL A 87 8.04 -0.48 15.15
N PRO A 88 8.46 -0.41 16.42
CA PRO A 88 9.17 -1.50 17.08
C PRO A 88 8.34 -2.79 17.10
N GLY A 89 9.02 -3.93 17.00
CA GLY A 89 8.40 -5.26 16.95
C GLY A 89 8.41 -5.86 15.54
N ASP A 90 8.17 -7.16 15.49
CA ASP A 90 8.01 -7.89 14.23
C ASP A 90 6.52 -8.05 13.91
N PRO A 91 6.12 -7.87 12.64
CA PRO A 91 4.76 -8.17 12.23
C PRO A 91 4.47 -9.64 12.52
N LEU A 92 3.39 -9.91 13.24
CA LEU A 92 2.90 -11.26 13.41
C LEU A 92 2.44 -11.73 12.02
N LEU A 93 3.23 -12.61 11.39
CA LEU A 93 2.82 -13.24 10.13
C LEU A 93 1.43 -13.83 10.34
N GLU A 94 0.52 -13.64 9.40
CA GLU A 94 -0.86 -14.13 9.51
C GLU A 94 -0.88 -15.64 9.82
N GLN A 95 0.00 -16.40 9.15
CA GLN A 95 0.22 -17.83 9.37
C GLN A 95 0.73 -18.15 10.78
N TYR A 96 1.53 -17.27 11.38
CA TYR A 96 2.02 -17.43 12.75
C TYR A 96 0.93 -17.09 13.76
N LEU A 97 0.25 -15.95 13.61
CA LEU A 97 -0.79 -15.47 14.51
C LEU A 97 -1.96 -16.45 14.67
N TRP A 98 -2.47 -16.98 13.55
CA TRP A 98 -3.60 -17.91 13.58
C TRP A 98 -3.23 -19.30 14.08
N ASN A 99 -1.95 -19.66 14.05
CA ASN A 99 -1.42 -20.91 14.62
C ASN A 99 -1.11 -20.81 16.12
N LEU A 100 -1.14 -19.62 16.73
CA LEU A 100 -0.99 -19.47 18.18
C LEU A 100 -2.26 -19.91 18.92
N THR A 101 -2.08 -20.51 20.10
CA THR A 101 -3.17 -20.74 21.07
C THR A 101 -3.73 -19.41 21.55
N LEU A 102 -4.93 -19.39 22.13
CA LEU A 102 -5.53 -18.18 22.71
C LEU A 102 -4.59 -17.48 23.71
N GLU A 103 -3.85 -18.25 24.52
CA GLU A 103 -2.84 -17.73 25.45
C GLU A 103 -1.61 -17.17 24.75
N GLY A 104 -1.22 -17.73 23.60
CA GLY A 104 -0.11 -17.22 22.79
C GLY A 104 -0.44 -15.98 21.96
N ARG A 105 -1.71 -15.55 21.94
CA ARG A 105 -2.18 -14.33 21.24
C ARG A 105 -2.27 -13.10 22.14
N ALA A 106 -2.03 -13.26 23.44
CA ALA A 106 -2.12 -12.21 24.45
C ALA A 106 -0.81 -11.42 24.58
#